data_AF-A0A4W3IBU2-F1
#
_entry.id   AF-A0A4W3IBU2-F1
#
_cell.length_a   1.000
_cell.length_b   1.000
_cell.length_c   1.000
_cell.angle_alpha   90.00
_cell.angle_beta   90.00
_cell.angle_gamma   90.00
#
_symmetry.space_group_name_H-M   'P 1'
#
loop_
_entity.id
_entity.type
_entity.pdbx_description
1 polymer ?
#
loop_
_entity_poly.entity_id
_entity_poly.type
_entity_poly.pdbx_seq_one_letter_code
_entity_poly.pdbx_strand_id
1 'polypeptide(L)'
;MLRQVVHSGLKGCFYSLGLFVSRHPVFFLTVPSILTILFGATFLNRFQRETDLELLVAPKHSLAKIERTLVNSLFSINQSKHNLYSDLHTPGRYGRVIFRSRSGADVLEGADRILRLHRAVLEMRVNASDFSYSFSHICLWRSSDERCVLDDIIELLEDLSQAALSNSTGPRKSLRYPNAKLKVKHNTLFFFLKKR
;
A
#
# COMPACT_ATOMS: atom_id res chain seq x y z
N MET A 1 31.57 4.31 -52.75
CA MET A 1 32.55 3.20 -52.71
C MET A 1 32.29 2.23 -51.55
N LEU A 2 32.36 2.64 -50.26
CA LEU A 2 32.20 1.75 -49.09
C LEU A 2 30.87 0.96 -49.08
N ARG A 3 29.75 1.63 -49.39
CA ARG A 3 28.41 1.03 -49.39
C ARG A 3 28.25 -0.11 -50.40
N GLN A 4 28.90 -0.03 -51.56
CA GLN A 4 28.84 -1.09 -52.57
C GLN A 4 29.67 -2.30 -52.16
N VAL A 5 30.82 -2.10 -51.53
CA VAL A 5 31.66 -3.19 -51.01
C VAL A 5 30.94 -3.93 -49.89
N VAL A 6 30.31 -3.20 -48.97
CA VAL A 6 29.49 -3.79 -47.89
C VAL A 6 28.31 -4.58 -48.46
N HIS A 7 27.61 -4.04 -49.46
CA HIS A 7 26.50 -4.76 -50.11
C HIS A 7 26.95 -6.05 -50.79
N SER A 8 28.07 -6.00 -51.53
CA SER A 8 28.61 -7.19 -52.20
C SER A 8 29.11 -8.24 -51.20
N GLY A 9 29.74 -7.80 -50.10
CA GLY A 9 30.18 -8.68 -49.01
C GLY A 9 29.02 -9.34 -48.27
N LEU A 10 27.99 -8.58 -47.91
CA LEU A 10 26.76 -9.11 -47.28
C LEU A 10 26.03 -10.07 -48.21
N LYS A 11 25.96 -9.76 -49.51
CA LYS A 11 25.33 -10.65 -50.51
C LYS A 11 26.07 -12.00 -50.59
N GLY A 12 27.40 -11.98 -50.62
CA GLY A 12 28.21 -13.20 -50.59
C GLY A 12 28.05 -13.98 -49.28
N CYS A 13 28.04 -13.29 -48.15
CA CYS A 13 27.90 -13.90 -46.83
C CYS A 13 26.52 -14.56 -46.65
N PHE A 14 25.43 -13.84 -46.97
CA PHE A 14 24.07 -14.40 -46.89
C PHE A 14 23.82 -15.51 -47.91
N TYR A 15 24.44 -15.43 -49.09
CA TYR A 15 24.38 -16.53 -50.05
C TYR A 15 25.05 -17.80 -49.51
N SER A 16 26.25 -17.67 -48.93
CA SER A 16 26.97 -18.79 -48.30
C SER A 16 26.22 -19.36 -47.09
N LEU A 17 25.69 -18.48 -46.23
CA LEU A 17 24.89 -18.88 -45.07
C LEU A 17 23.58 -19.57 -45.50
N GLY A 18 22.88 -19.03 -46.49
CA GLY A 18 21.68 -19.65 -47.06
C GLY A 18 21.97 -21.02 -47.70
N LEU A 19 23.09 -21.15 -48.41
CA LEU A 19 23.54 -22.43 -48.98
C LEU A 19 23.80 -23.46 -47.87
N PHE A 20 24.49 -23.06 -46.80
CA PHE A 20 24.75 -23.91 -45.65
C PHE A 20 23.46 -24.35 -44.91
N VAL A 21 22.52 -23.43 -44.70
CA VAL A 21 21.21 -23.71 -44.10
C VAL A 21 20.40 -24.68 -44.96
N SER A 22 20.39 -24.48 -46.30
CA SER A 22 19.68 -25.36 -47.23
C SER A 22 20.24 -26.78 -47.29
N ARG A 23 21.56 -26.93 -47.04
CA ARG A 23 22.25 -28.23 -47.04
C ARG A 23 22.04 -29.01 -45.73
N HIS A 24 21.71 -28.32 -44.65
CA HIS A 24 21.44 -28.91 -43.32
C HIS A 24 20.12 -28.42 -42.70
N PRO A 25 18.96 -28.65 -43.36
CA PRO A 25 17.69 -28.05 -42.95
C PRO A 25 17.20 -28.53 -41.57
N VAL A 26 17.48 -29.78 -41.22
CA VAL A 26 17.01 -30.39 -39.96
C VAL A 26 17.69 -29.76 -38.74
N PHE A 27 19.02 -29.57 -38.76
CA PHE A 27 19.76 -28.96 -37.64
C PHE A 27 19.33 -27.52 -37.39
N PHE A 28 19.10 -26.74 -38.45
CA PHE A 28 18.65 -25.35 -38.34
C PHE A 28 17.19 -25.20 -37.91
N LEU A 29 16.38 -26.26 -38.01
CA LEU A 29 15.01 -26.26 -37.50
C LEU A 29 14.97 -26.74 -36.03
N THR A 30 15.72 -27.78 -35.69
CA THR A 30 15.69 -28.37 -34.34
C THR A 30 16.37 -27.50 -33.29
N VAL A 31 17.55 -26.94 -33.59
CA VAL A 31 18.33 -26.17 -32.59
C VAL A 31 17.59 -24.91 -32.12
N PRO A 32 17.06 -24.03 -32.99
CA PRO A 32 16.29 -22.87 -32.55
C PRO A 32 14.97 -23.25 -31.88
N SER A 33 14.34 -24.36 -32.29
CA SER A 33 13.10 -24.85 -31.67
C SER A 33 13.34 -25.31 -30.24
N ILE A 34 14.38 -26.09 -29.99
CA ILE A 34 14.76 -26.52 -28.64
C ILE A 34 15.14 -25.30 -27.78
N LEU A 35 15.89 -24.35 -28.36
CA LEU A 35 16.29 -23.13 -27.66
C LEU A 35 15.07 -22.30 -27.26
N THR A 36 14.13 -22.06 -28.18
CA THR A 36 12.90 -21.30 -27.89
C THR A 36 12.01 -22.00 -26.87
N ILE A 37 11.89 -23.32 -26.93
CA ILE A 37 11.16 -24.09 -25.90
C ILE A 37 11.85 -23.97 -24.54
N LEU A 38 13.18 -24.11 -24.47
CA LEU A 38 13.93 -24.02 -23.22
C LEU A 38 13.85 -22.62 -22.60
N PHE A 39 14.08 -21.59 -23.39
CA PHE A 39 13.95 -20.20 -22.95
C PHE A 39 12.50 -19.85 -22.60
N GLY A 40 11.52 -20.31 -23.38
CA GLY A 40 10.10 -20.10 -23.12
C GLY A 40 9.66 -20.75 -21.80
N ALA A 41 10.02 -22.01 -21.56
CA ALA A 41 9.73 -22.72 -20.32
C ALA A 41 10.40 -22.05 -19.12
N THR A 42 11.65 -21.61 -19.27
CA THR A 42 12.39 -20.90 -18.20
C THR A 42 11.73 -19.57 -17.87
N PHE A 43 11.30 -18.81 -18.89
CA PHE A 43 10.60 -17.55 -18.70
C PHE A 43 9.27 -17.76 -17.98
N LEU A 44 8.45 -18.72 -18.41
CA LEU A 44 7.17 -19.02 -17.76
C LEU A 44 7.32 -19.43 -16.29
N ASN A 45 8.37 -20.19 -15.96
CA ASN A 45 8.60 -20.64 -14.59
C ASN A 45 9.15 -19.53 -13.67
N ARG A 46 9.96 -18.62 -14.21
CA ARG A 46 10.64 -17.58 -13.41
C ARG A 46 9.93 -16.23 -13.41
N PHE A 47 8.89 -16.05 -14.23
CA PHE A 47 8.18 -14.78 -14.31
C PHE A 47 7.32 -14.54 -13.07
N GLN A 48 7.84 -13.72 -12.15
CA GLN A 48 7.07 -13.18 -11.04
C GLN A 48 6.54 -11.79 -11.41
N ARG A 49 5.23 -11.58 -11.22
CA ARG A 49 4.62 -10.27 -11.42
C ARG A 49 4.94 -9.39 -10.22
N GLU A 50 5.66 -8.30 -10.46
CA GLU A 50 5.83 -7.24 -9.47
C GLU A 50 4.50 -6.52 -9.29
N THR A 51 3.91 -6.61 -8.08
CA THR A 51 2.64 -5.95 -7.73
C THR A 51 2.83 -4.66 -6.95
N ASP A 52 4.05 -4.36 -6.51
CA ASP A 52 4.33 -3.18 -5.70
C ASP A 52 4.38 -1.92 -6.58
N LEU A 53 3.31 -1.13 -6.48
CA LEU A 53 3.14 0.14 -7.19
C LEU A 53 4.33 1.10 -6.99
N GLU A 54 4.91 1.12 -5.80
CA GLU A 54 6.07 1.99 -5.52
C GLU A 54 7.27 1.60 -6.38
N LEU A 55 7.50 0.31 -6.63
CA LEU A 55 8.61 -0.17 -7.46
C LEU A 55 8.37 0.07 -8.95
N LEU A 56 7.09 0.03 -9.37
CA LEU A 56 6.68 0.27 -10.75
C LEU A 56 6.75 1.75 -11.14
N VAL A 57 6.49 2.65 -10.18
CA VAL A 57 6.36 4.09 -10.45
C VAL A 57 7.61 4.88 -10.05
N ALA A 58 8.33 4.45 -9.01
CA ALA A 58 9.51 5.15 -8.53
C ALA A 58 10.81 4.39 -8.88
N PRO A 59 11.87 5.10 -9.33
CA PRO A 59 13.14 4.47 -9.61
C PRO A 59 13.80 3.93 -8.33
N LYS A 60 14.49 2.79 -8.45
CA LYS A 60 15.13 2.09 -7.33
C LYS A 60 16.08 2.97 -6.52
N HIS A 61 16.81 3.87 -7.19
CA HIS A 61 17.83 4.74 -6.58
C HIS A 61 17.46 6.23 -6.68
N SER A 62 16.23 6.60 -6.33
CA SER A 62 15.90 8.02 -6.18
C SER A 62 16.57 8.64 -4.95
N LEU A 63 16.97 9.91 -5.05
CA LEU A 63 17.48 10.69 -3.91
C LEU A 63 16.52 10.62 -2.72
N ALA A 64 15.21 10.79 -2.97
CA ALA A 64 14.18 10.70 -1.94
C ALA A 64 14.06 9.31 -1.31
N LYS A 65 14.46 8.22 -1.98
CA LYS A 65 14.48 6.87 -1.40
C LYS A 65 15.75 6.66 -0.57
N ILE A 66 16.88 7.18 -1.03
CA ILE A 66 18.16 7.16 -0.29
C ILE A 66 18.04 7.96 1.01
N GLU A 67 17.50 9.18 0.95
CA GLU A 67 17.25 10.02 2.12
C GLU A 67 16.31 9.33 3.11
N ARG A 68 15.23 8.70 2.63
CA ARG A 68 14.33 7.91 3.49
C ARG A 68 15.05 6.73 4.14
N THR A 69 15.86 5.98 3.41
CA THR A 69 16.65 4.87 3.97
C THR A 69 17.65 5.36 5.01
N LEU A 70 18.31 6.49 4.74
CA LEU A 70 19.25 7.13 5.66
C LEU A 70 18.54 7.58 6.93
N VAL A 71 17.44 8.34 6.81
CA VAL A 71 16.62 8.79 7.95
C VAL A 71 16.11 7.61 8.77
N ASN A 72 15.59 6.56 8.11
CA ASN A 72 15.13 5.34 8.80
C ASN A 72 16.26 4.62 9.55
N SER A 73 17.50 4.71 9.05
CA SER A 73 18.67 4.11 9.70
C SER A 73 19.22 4.94 10.87
N LEU A 74 19.24 6.28 10.75
CA LEU A 74 19.70 7.17 11.83
C LEU A 74 18.65 7.33 12.93
N PHE A 75 17.38 7.38 12.55
CA PHE A 75 16.23 7.58 13.44
C PHE A 75 15.27 6.41 13.28
N SER A 76 15.62 5.28 13.91
CA SER A 76 14.75 4.11 13.90
C SER A 76 13.45 4.42 14.65
N ILE A 77 12.39 4.72 13.90
CA ILE A 77 11.06 4.94 14.47
C ILE A 77 10.54 3.61 14.97
N ASN A 78 10.47 3.46 16.29
CA ASN A 78 9.72 2.39 16.91
C ASN A 78 8.23 2.62 16.63
N GLN A 79 7.70 1.94 15.60
CA GLN A 79 6.32 2.10 15.16
C GLN A 79 5.29 1.74 16.24
N SER A 80 5.71 0.99 17.27
CA SER A 80 4.91 0.64 18.45
C SER A 80 4.77 1.75 19.48
N LYS A 81 5.70 2.72 19.51
CA LYS A 81 5.69 3.86 20.45
C LYS A 81 5.03 5.12 19.88
N HIS A 82 4.95 5.25 18.55
CA HIS A 82 4.42 6.45 17.90
C HIS A 82 2.99 6.21 17.42
N ASN A 83 2.06 6.94 18.03
CA ASN A 83 0.61 6.75 17.85
C ASN A 83 0.07 7.59 16.71
N LEU A 84 0.64 8.77 16.48
CA LEU A 84 0.12 9.73 15.51
C LEU A 84 0.66 9.44 14.11
N TYR A 85 -0.26 9.47 13.14
CA TYR A 85 0.06 9.40 11.72
C TYR A 85 1.04 10.50 11.28
N SER A 86 0.96 11.67 11.90
CA SER A 86 1.83 12.82 11.64
C SER A 86 3.29 12.58 12.01
N ASP A 87 3.55 11.64 12.93
CA ASP A 87 4.90 11.34 13.42
C ASP A 87 5.64 10.34 12.51
N LEU A 88 4.94 9.75 11.52
CA LEU A 88 5.54 8.80 10.59
C LEU A 88 6.10 9.51 9.35
N HIS A 89 7.42 9.45 9.18
CA HIS A 89 8.12 9.96 7.99
C HIS A 89 7.71 9.27 6.68
N THR A 90 7.20 8.03 6.76
CA THR A 90 6.62 7.32 5.63
C THR A 90 5.28 6.70 6.06
N PRO A 91 4.18 6.99 5.34
CA PRO A 91 2.96 6.26 5.57
C PRO A 91 3.19 4.79 5.23
N GLY A 92 3.17 3.93 6.24
CA GLY A 92 3.10 2.49 6.03
C GLY A 92 1.78 2.08 5.35
N ARG A 93 1.49 0.79 5.27
CA ARG A 93 0.16 0.35 4.84
C ARG A 93 -0.84 0.69 5.96
N TYR A 94 -1.82 1.53 5.67
CA TYR A 94 -2.88 1.90 6.61
C TYR A 94 -4.24 1.95 5.90
N GLY A 95 -5.29 1.64 6.65
CA GLY A 95 -6.66 1.93 6.26
C GLY A 95 -7.08 3.29 6.81
N ARG A 96 -7.85 4.06 6.05
CA ARG A 96 -8.42 5.32 6.54
C ARG A 96 -9.91 5.36 6.32
N VAL A 97 -10.65 5.62 7.39
CA VAL A 97 -12.09 5.86 7.33
C VAL A 97 -12.33 7.35 7.44
N ILE A 98 -13.19 7.87 6.58
CA ILE A 98 -13.49 9.30 6.51
C ILE A 98 -14.97 9.47 6.82
N PHE A 99 -15.27 10.09 7.96
CA PHE A 99 -16.64 10.37 8.37
C PHE A 99 -17.06 11.74 7.88
N ARG A 100 -18.22 11.82 7.24
CA ARG A 100 -18.80 13.05 6.73
C ARG A 100 -20.24 13.20 7.19
N SER A 101 -20.58 14.38 7.70
CA SER A 101 -21.97 14.74 7.99
C SER A 101 -22.73 15.10 6.71
N ARG A 102 -23.94 14.55 6.54
CA ARG A 102 -24.77 14.74 5.34
C ARG A 102 -25.18 16.20 5.13
N SER A 103 -25.40 16.95 6.22
CA SER A 103 -25.90 18.32 6.19
C SER A 103 -24.84 19.39 6.47
N GLY A 104 -23.55 19.02 6.55
CA GLY A 104 -22.53 19.94 7.08
C GLY A 104 -22.77 20.31 8.55
N ALA A 105 -23.55 19.49 9.26
CA ALA A 105 -23.73 19.57 10.70
C ALA A 105 -22.48 19.03 11.40
N ASP A 106 -22.47 19.14 12.71
CA ASP A 106 -21.39 18.62 13.55
C ASP A 106 -21.22 17.11 13.34
N VAL A 107 -19.97 16.67 13.18
CA VAL A 107 -19.66 15.24 13.03
C VAL A 107 -19.73 14.53 14.38
N LEU A 108 -19.51 15.25 15.49
CA LEU A 108 -19.59 14.71 16.85
C LEU A 108 -21.02 14.32 17.26
N GLU A 109 -22.04 14.93 16.65
CA GLU A 109 -23.44 14.53 16.90
C GLU A 109 -23.69 13.07 16.49
N GLY A 110 -22.90 12.55 15.54
CA GLY A 110 -22.91 11.15 15.11
C GLY A 110 -21.89 10.25 15.81
N ALA A 111 -21.29 10.66 16.94
CA ALA A 111 -20.23 9.92 17.63
C ALA A 111 -20.57 8.44 17.88
N ASP A 112 -21.80 8.14 18.30
CA ASP A 112 -22.23 6.76 18.53
C ASP A 112 -22.13 5.87 17.29
N ARG A 113 -22.38 6.44 16.10
CA ARG A 113 -22.25 5.70 14.82
C ARG A 113 -20.79 5.46 14.47
N ILE A 114 -19.92 6.42 14.79
CA ILE A 114 -18.47 6.31 14.62
C ILE A 114 -17.95 5.16 15.49
N LEU A 115 -18.33 5.12 16.77
CA LEU A 115 -17.93 4.06 17.70
C LEU A 115 -18.49 2.68 17.29
N ARG A 116 -19.74 2.61 16.81
CA ARG A 116 -20.29 1.35 16.29
C ARG A 116 -19.54 0.83 15.07
N LEU A 117 -19.22 1.71 14.11
CA LEU A 117 -18.44 1.32 12.94
C LEU A 117 -17.04 0.88 13.34
N HIS A 118 -16.42 1.59 14.29
CA HIS A 118 -15.11 1.23 14.83
C HIS A 118 -15.11 -0.20 15.41
N ARG A 119 -16.10 -0.54 16.26
CA ARG A 119 -16.24 -1.89 16.81
C ARG A 119 -16.48 -2.95 15.72
N ALA A 120 -17.33 -2.66 14.76
CA ALA A 120 -17.58 -3.58 13.63
C ALA A 120 -16.31 -3.87 12.82
N VAL A 121 -15.42 -2.89 12.67
CA VAL A 121 -14.12 -3.09 11.99
C VAL A 121 -13.15 -3.93 12.84
N LEU A 122 -13.13 -3.73 14.16
CA LEU A 122 -12.30 -4.54 15.07
C LEU A 122 -12.75 -6.01 15.11
N GLU A 123 -14.05 -6.25 15.03
CA GLU A 123 -14.66 -7.59 15.05
C GLU A 123 -14.64 -8.29 13.67
N MET A 124 -14.31 -7.55 12.61
CA MET A 124 -14.27 -8.09 11.25
C MET A 124 -13.26 -9.24 11.14
N ARG A 125 -13.71 -10.34 10.53
CA ARG A 125 -12.89 -11.51 10.22
C ARG A 125 -12.78 -11.70 8.72
N VAL A 126 -11.57 -11.93 8.24
CA VAL A 126 -11.27 -12.15 6.82
C VAL A 126 -10.55 -13.49 6.68
N ASN A 127 -11.16 -14.39 5.93
CA ASN A 127 -10.57 -15.70 5.64
C ASN A 127 -9.59 -15.56 4.47
N ALA A 128 -8.31 -15.81 4.73
CA ALA A 128 -7.27 -15.86 3.70
C ALA A 128 -6.29 -16.99 4.04
N SER A 129 -5.86 -17.75 3.03
CA SER A 129 -4.84 -18.81 3.18
C SER A 129 -5.08 -19.72 4.40
N ASP A 130 -6.29 -20.31 4.47
CA ASP A 130 -6.76 -21.25 5.50
C ASP A 130 -6.80 -20.71 6.95
N PHE A 131 -6.55 -19.40 7.15
CA PHE A 131 -6.64 -18.75 8.44
C PHE A 131 -7.65 -17.60 8.43
N SER A 132 -8.42 -17.47 9.53
CA SER A 132 -9.32 -16.34 9.76
C SER A 132 -8.54 -15.21 10.43
N TYR A 133 -8.07 -14.25 9.64
CA TYR A 133 -7.42 -13.06 10.18
C TYR A 133 -8.44 -12.12 10.83
N SER A 134 -8.11 -11.64 12.02
CA SER A 134 -8.82 -10.57 12.72
C SER A 134 -7.88 -9.36 12.89
N PHE A 135 -8.42 -8.19 13.21
CA PHE A 135 -7.67 -6.95 13.40
C PHE A 135 -6.47 -7.11 14.36
N SER A 136 -6.64 -7.88 15.44
CA SER A 136 -5.59 -8.14 16.44
C SER A 136 -4.34 -8.82 15.87
N HIS A 137 -4.46 -9.58 14.78
CA HIS A 137 -3.33 -10.28 14.15
C HIS A 137 -2.51 -9.37 13.23
N ILE A 138 -3.08 -8.23 12.81
CA ILE A 138 -2.54 -7.35 11.77
C ILE A 138 -2.11 -6.00 12.34
N CYS A 139 -2.70 -5.58 13.46
CA CYS A 139 -2.43 -4.30 14.09
C CYS A 139 -0.97 -4.19 14.55
N LEU A 140 -0.52 -2.94 14.74
CA LEU A 140 0.72 -2.69 15.46
C LEU A 140 0.50 -2.94 16.95
N TRP A 141 1.27 -3.87 17.49
CA TRP A 141 1.23 -4.26 18.90
C TRP A 141 2.10 -3.32 19.74
N ARG A 142 1.53 -2.74 20.79
CA ARG A 142 2.30 -2.00 21.80
C ARG A 142 2.64 -2.91 22.96
N SER A 143 3.94 -3.11 23.19
CA SER A 143 4.45 -4.00 24.24
C SER A 143 4.24 -3.49 25.67
N SER A 144 3.91 -2.21 25.88
CA SER A 144 3.69 -1.67 27.23
C SER A 144 2.30 -1.99 27.78
N ASP A 145 1.27 -1.95 26.93
CA ASP A 145 -0.13 -1.99 27.36
C ASP A 145 -0.87 -3.25 26.84
N GLU A 146 -0.15 -4.15 26.17
CA GLU A 146 -0.69 -5.35 25.52
C GLU A 146 -1.93 -5.08 24.65
N ARG A 147 -1.92 -3.93 23.97
CA ARG A 147 -3.04 -3.48 23.13
C ARG A 147 -2.55 -3.03 21.76
N CYS A 148 -3.43 -3.14 20.78
CA CYS A 148 -3.23 -2.56 19.45
C CYS A 148 -3.17 -1.03 19.56
N VAL A 149 -2.25 -0.40 18.83
CA VAL A 149 -2.20 1.05 18.70
C VAL A 149 -3.44 1.53 17.92
N LEU A 150 -4.26 2.34 18.58
CA LEU A 150 -5.47 2.96 18.04
C LEU A 150 -5.28 4.49 18.03
N ASP A 151 -6.12 5.18 17.28
CA ASP A 151 -6.12 6.65 17.21
C ASP A 151 -6.73 7.22 18.51
N ASP A 152 -6.06 8.18 19.14
CA ASP A 152 -6.45 8.78 20.43
C ASP A 152 -7.86 9.42 20.38
N ILE A 153 -8.34 9.75 19.17
CA ILE A 153 -9.70 10.26 18.97
C ILE A 153 -10.80 9.26 19.33
N ILE A 154 -10.54 7.94 19.27
CA ILE A 154 -11.52 6.93 19.74
C ILE A 154 -11.67 6.99 21.24
N GLU A 155 -10.56 6.99 21.96
CA GLU A 155 -10.56 7.03 23.42
C GLU A 155 -11.32 8.27 23.91
N LEU A 156 -11.06 9.42 23.29
CA LEU A 156 -11.80 10.65 23.57
C LEU A 156 -13.30 10.53 23.25
N LEU A 157 -13.69 9.91 22.13
CA LEU A 157 -15.11 9.72 21.80
C LEU A 157 -15.80 8.75 22.76
N GLU A 158 -15.12 7.70 23.21
CA GLU A 158 -15.65 6.77 24.20
C GLU A 158 -15.85 7.47 25.55
N ASP A 159 -14.88 8.23 26.03
CA ASP A 159 -14.98 9.03 27.26
C ASP A 159 -16.14 10.03 27.20
N LEU A 160 -16.29 10.73 26.06
CA LEU A 160 -17.40 11.66 25.86
C LEU A 160 -18.76 10.95 25.84
N SER A 161 -18.83 9.75 25.26
CA SER A 161 -20.05 8.95 25.27
C SER A 161 -20.42 8.49 26.69
N GLN A 162 -19.43 8.07 27.49
CA GLN A 162 -19.64 7.67 28.88
C GLN A 162 -20.01 8.84 29.78
N ALA A 163 -19.36 9.99 29.61
CA ALA A 163 -19.69 11.23 30.32
C ALA A 163 -21.10 11.74 29.97
N ALA A 164 -21.56 11.54 28.73
CA ALA A 164 -22.92 11.87 28.32
C ALA A 164 -23.97 10.96 28.97
N LEU A 165 -23.60 9.72 29.34
CA LEU A 165 -24.48 8.78 30.04
C LEU A 165 -24.49 9.01 31.56
N SER A 166 -23.38 9.47 32.15
CA SER A 166 -23.29 9.68 33.61
C SER A 166 -23.80 11.04 34.09
N ASN A 167 -23.70 12.09 33.26
CA ASN A 167 -24.02 13.45 33.67
C ASN A 167 -25.46 13.85 33.26
N SER A 168 -26.44 13.43 34.06
CA SER A 168 -27.86 13.72 33.84
C SER A 168 -28.32 15.07 34.41
N THR A 169 -27.43 15.88 35.02
CA THR A 169 -27.83 17.03 35.85
C THR A 169 -27.13 18.37 35.55
N GLY A 170 -26.30 18.47 34.49
CA GLY A 170 -25.69 19.74 34.06
C GLY A 170 -26.07 20.15 32.63
N PRO A 171 -26.03 21.44 32.27
CA PRO A 171 -26.24 21.87 30.89
C PRO A 171 -25.15 21.26 30.01
N ARG A 172 -25.57 20.38 29.11
CA ARG A 172 -24.73 19.63 28.17
C ARG A 172 -23.96 20.60 27.27
N LYS A 173 -22.70 20.88 27.58
CA LYS A 173 -21.86 21.74 26.75
C LYS A 173 -21.50 20.95 25.48
N SER A 174 -22.24 21.17 24.40
CA SER A 174 -22.02 20.51 23.12
C SER A 174 -20.66 20.92 22.56
N LEU A 175 -19.71 19.99 22.59
CA LEU A 175 -18.50 20.10 21.77
C LEU A 175 -18.92 20.19 20.31
N ARG A 176 -18.24 21.03 19.53
CA ARG A 176 -18.50 21.22 18.10
C ARG A 176 -17.26 20.94 17.28
N TYR A 177 -17.41 20.22 16.18
CA TYR A 177 -16.34 19.99 15.22
C TYR A 177 -16.85 20.06 13.78
N PRO A 178 -16.15 20.78 12.89
CA PRO A 178 -14.91 21.54 13.10
C PRO A 178 -15.14 22.89 13.79
N ASN A 179 -14.15 23.35 14.57
CA ASN A 179 -14.17 24.66 15.23
C ASN A 179 -14.04 25.86 14.25
N ALA A 180 -13.60 25.60 13.02
CA ALA A 180 -13.49 26.59 11.95
C ALA A 180 -14.47 26.30 10.82
N LYS A 181 -15.20 27.32 10.35
CA LYS A 181 -15.99 27.23 9.11
C LYS A 181 -15.05 27.27 7.91
N LEU A 182 -14.62 26.11 7.45
CA LEU A 182 -13.88 25.98 6.19
C LEU A 182 -14.79 26.39 5.02
N LYS A 183 -14.29 27.18 4.07
CA LYS A 183 -14.97 27.50 2.79
C LYS A 183 -15.30 26.24 1.97
N VAL A 184 -14.70 25.11 2.32
CA VAL A 184 -15.00 23.78 1.79
C VAL A 184 -16.20 23.21 2.54
N LYS A 185 -17.31 22.95 1.84
CA LYS A 185 -18.61 22.46 2.38
C LYS A 185 -18.57 21.05 3.00
N HIS A 186 -17.42 20.55 3.47
CA HIS A 186 -17.24 19.16 3.87
C HIS A 186 -16.62 19.06 5.27
N ASN A 187 -17.49 18.99 6.30
CA ASN A 187 -17.09 18.62 7.65
C ASN A 187 -16.68 17.15 7.65
N THR A 188 -15.39 16.90 7.88
CA THR A 188 -14.75 15.61 7.63
C THR A 188 -13.87 15.24 8.82
N LEU A 189 -14.08 14.04 9.39
CA LEU A 189 -13.22 13.47 10.42
C LEU A 189 -12.47 12.28 9.83
N PHE A 190 -11.15 12.28 10.02
CA PHE A 190 -10.26 11.23 9.52
C PHE A 190 -9.96 10.23 10.62
N PHE A 191 -9.99 8.96 10.26
CA PHE A 191 -9.77 7.86 11.16
C PHE A 191 -8.72 6.92 10.60
N PHE A 192 -7.64 6.64 11.34
CA PHE A 192 -6.54 5.82 10.85
C PHE A 192 -6.51 4.44 11.51
N LEU A 193 -6.42 3.40 10.69
CA LEU A 193 -6.19 2.01 11.08
C LEU A 193 -4.82 1.59 10.56
N LYS A 194 -3.86 1.42 11.48
CA LYS A 194 -2.46 1.13 11.12
C LYS A 194 -2.23 -0.38 11.04
N LYS A 195 -1.60 -0.83 9.95
CA LYS A 195 -1.21 -2.23 9.74
C LYS A 195 0.30 -2.39 9.91
N ARG A 196 0.70 -3.53 10.48
CA ARG A 196 2.10 -3.95 10.64
C ARG A 196 2.82 -4.10 9.30
#